data_AF-A0A9N9F4J0-F1
#
_entry.id   AF-A0A9N9F4J0-F1
#
_cell.length_a   1.000
_cell.length_b   1.000
_cell.length_c   1.000
_cell.angle_alpha   90.00
_cell.angle_beta   90.00
_cell.angle_gamma   90.00
#
_symmetry.space_group_name_H-M   'P 1'
#
loop_
_entity.id
_entity.type
_entity.pdbx_description
1 polymer ?
#
loop_
_entity_poly.entity_id
_entity_poly.type
_entity_poly.pdbx_seq_one_letter_code
_entity_poly.pdbx_strand_id
1 'polypeptide(L)'
;MHFGGGLLVRQNFAHYAPYTAAVEKEFFEAVRREVDKAEKFYVDILDILKTDFQDLILQSYRLKQRKSTTSSPSSLLTSPEPHYRPIASSLHCLIQTLNLLKYNYLPFSKLAIKKIFKKHDKIVGAVAVNQEMEALKYDVIDTITKKKAFWVKGEKSVGELLNEAE
;
A
#
# COMPACT_ATOMS: atom_id res chain seq x y z
N MET A 1 -24.35 -45.69 -31.54
CA MET A 1 -24.69 -44.38 -32.14
C MET A 1 -23.73 -43.34 -31.56
N HIS A 2 -22.86 -42.79 -32.40
CA HIS A 2 -21.75 -41.91 -32.01
C HIS A 2 -22.17 -40.43 -31.94
N PHE A 3 -21.45 -39.73 -31.07
CA PHE A 3 -21.53 -38.34 -30.65
C PHE A 3 -21.72 -37.31 -31.79
N GLY A 4 -22.75 -36.48 -31.67
CA GLY A 4 -22.98 -35.31 -32.54
C GLY A 4 -23.14 -33.97 -31.81
N GLY A 5 -22.83 -33.89 -30.50
CA GLY A 5 -23.06 -32.69 -29.69
C GLY A 5 -21.85 -31.78 -29.46
N GLY A 6 -20.63 -32.25 -29.72
CA GLY A 6 -19.40 -31.53 -29.33
C GLY A 6 -18.98 -30.39 -30.26
N LEU A 7 -19.41 -30.40 -31.53
CA LEU A 7 -18.93 -29.45 -32.53
C LEU A 7 -19.68 -28.10 -32.49
N LEU A 8 -20.98 -28.13 -32.16
CA LEU A 8 -21.83 -26.94 -32.08
C LEU A 8 -21.54 -26.08 -30.84
N VAL A 9 -21.09 -26.69 -29.73
CA VAL A 9 -20.70 -25.94 -28.53
C VAL A 9 -19.41 -25.15 -28.80
N ARG A 10 -18.43 -25.74 -29.51
CA ARG A 10 -17.15 -25.07 -29.80
C ARG A 10 -17.27 -23.92 -30.80
N GLN A 11 -18.18 -23.99 -31.77
CA GLN A 11 -18.37 -22.90 -32.75
C GLN A 11 -18.99 -21.63 -32.14
N ASN A 12 -19.82 -21.76 -31.10
CA ASN A 12 -20.41 -20.59 -30.43
C ASN A 12 -19.41 -19.82 -29.55
N PHE A 13 -18.40 -20.47 -28.97
CA PHE A 13 -17.41 -19.77 -28.12
C PHE A 13 -16.42 -18.89 -28.90
N ALA A 14 -16.13 -19.22 -30.17
CA ALA A 14 -15.25 -18.40 -31.01
C ALA A 14 -15.80 -16.99 -31.25
N HIS A 15 -17.12 -16.85 -31.31
CA HIS A 15 -17.80 -15.56 -31.54
C HIS A 15 -17.76 -14.64 -30.30
N TYR A 16 -17.58 -15.21 -29.10
CA TYR A 16 -17.45 -14.48 -27.84
C TYR A 16 -16.00 -14.22 -27.42
N ALA A 17 -15.02 -14.86 -28.05
CA ALA A 17 -13.60 -14.72 -27.76
C ALA A 17 -13.10 -13.25 -27.65
N PRO A 18 -13.47 -12.31 -28.54
CA PRO A 18 -13.05 -10.91 -28.40
C PRO A 18 -13.72 -10.20 -27.20
N TYR A 19 -14.96 -10.57 -26.85
CA TYR A 19 -15.67 -10.02 -25.70
C TYR A 19 -15.11 -10.56 -24.39
N THR A 20 -14.77 -11.84 -24.32
CA THR A 20 -14.08 -12.43 -23.17
C THR A 20 -12.71 -11.80 -22.96
N ALA A 21 -11.98 -11.52 -24.04
CA ALA A 21 -10.68 -10.86 -23.94
C ALA A 21 -10.78 -9.40 -23.46
N ALA A 22 -11.81 -8.66 -23.88
CA ALA A 22 -12.06 -7.30 -23.43
C ALA A 22 -12.39 -7.25 -21.92
N VAL A 23 -13.25 -8.15 -21.44
CA VAL A 23 -13.65 -8.24 -20.02
C VAL A 23 -12.45 -8.58 -19.13
N GLU A 24 -11.63 -9.55 -19.54
CA GLU A 24 -10.42 -9.93 -18.81
C GLU A 24 -9.40 -8.79 -18.77
N LYS A 25 -9.18 -8.10 -19.89
CA LYS A 25 -8.30 -6.92 -19.94
C LYS A 25 -8.78 -5.83 -18.98
N GLU A 26 -10.07 -5.52 -19.01
CA GLU A 26 -10.68 -4.53 -18.12
C GLU A 26 -10.55 -4.94 -16.65
N PHE A 27 -10.72 -6.22 -16.32
CA PHE A 27 -10.51 -6.75 -14.97
C PHE A 27 -9.07 -6.50 -14.50
N PHE A 28 -8.05 -6.91 -15.28
CA PHE A 28 -6.65 -6.74 -14.89
C PHE A 28 -6.25 -5.26 -14.80
N GLU A 29 -6.78 -4.41 -15.69
CA GLU A 29 -6.59 -2.96 -15.59
C GLU A 29 -7.25 -2.37 -14.33
N ALA A 30 -8.44 -2.83 -13.96
CA ALA A 30 -9.10 -2.41 -12.73
C ALA A 30 -8.30 -2.82 -11.48
N VAL A 31 -7.80 -4.06 -11.44
CA VAL A 31 -6.94 -4.50 -10.33
C VAL A 31 -5.66 -3.68 -10.27
N ARG A 32 -5.03 -3.36 -11.41
CA ARG A 32 -3.86 -2.47 -11.46
C ARG A 32 -4.17 -1.10 -10.85
N ARG A 33 -5.28 -0.47 -11.26
CA ARG A 33 -5.70 0.84 -10.72
C ARG A 33 -5.91 0.82 -9.21
N GLU A 34 -6.52 -0.24 -8.67
CA GLU A 34 -6.71 -0.36 -7.21
C GLU A 34 -5.39 -0.56 -6.45
N VAL A 35 -4.44 -1.30 -7.03
CA VAL A 35 -3.11 -1.45 -6.44
C VAL A 35 -2.34 -0.13 -6.47
N ASP A 36 -2.43 0.63 -7.55
CA ASP A 36 -1.80 1.95 -7.67
C ASP A 36 -2.37 2.93 -6.63
N LYS A 37 -3.69 2.88 -6.37
CA LYS A 37 -4.32 3.67 -5.29
C LYS A 37 -3.82 3.27 -3.91
N ALA A 38 -3.69 1.97 -3.64
CA ALA A 38 -3.18 1.48 -2.36
C ALA A 38 -1.72 1.88 -2.13
N GLU A 39 -0.88 1.77 -3.16
CA GLU A 39 0.51 2.24 -3.14
C GLU A 39 0.57 3.75 -2.89
N LYS A 40 -0.23 4.54 -3.61
CA LYS A 40 -0.27 6.00 -3.43
C LYS A 40 -0.66 6.38 -2.00
N PHE A 41 -1.76 5.83 -1.49
CA PHE A 41 -2.20 6.09 -0.11
C PHE A 41 -1.09 5.79 0.89
N TYR A 42 -0.41 4.66 0.73
CA TYR A 42 0.66 4.28 1.63
C TYR A 42 1.85 5.24 1.60
N VAL A 43 2.31 5.63 0.40
CA VAL A 43 3.42 6.58 0.24
C VAL A 43 3.05 7.94 0.83
N ASP A 44 1.84 8.43 0.54
CA ASP A 44 1.35 9.71 1.04
C ASP A 44 1.34 9.73 2.59
N ILE A 45 0.88 8.64 3.24
CA ILE A 45 0.92 8.54 4.70
C ILE A 45 2.36 8.46 5.23
N LEU A 46 3.27 7.74 4.56
CA LEU A 46 4.67 7.70 4.98
C LEU A 46 5.35 9.07 4.96
N ASP A 47 5.09 9.86 3.93
CA ASP A 47 5.65 11.21 3.82
C ASP A 47 5.14 12.13 4.94
N ILE A 48 3.86 11.99 5.31
CA ILE A 48 3.27 12.68 6.47
C ILE A 48 3.98 12.24 7.76
N LEU A 49 4.10 10.94 8.01
CA LEU A 49 4.73 10.42 9.23
C LEU A 49 6.20 10.81 9.34
N LYS A 50 6.93 10.84 8.22
CA LYS A 50 8.32 11.30 8.18
C LYS A 50 8.44 12.78 8.55
N THR A 51 7.52 13.60 8.03
CA THR A 51 7.46 15.04 8.36
C THR A 51 7.15 15.25 9.84
N ASP A 52 6.17 14.51 10.37
CA ASP A 52 5.81 14.55 11.80
C ASP A 52 6.99 14.10 12.69
N PHE A 53 7.72 13.07 12.28
CA PHE A 53 8.90 12.60 13.02
C PHE A 53 10.00 13.66 13.08
N GLN A 54 10.29 14.31 11.95
CA GLN A 54 11.27 15.40 11.88
C GLN A 54 10.88 16.60 12.76
N ASP A 55 9.60 16.97 12.76
CA ASP A 55 9.10 18.03 13.62
C ASP A 55 9.22 17.66 15.11
N LEU A 56 8.92 16.42 15.48
CA LEU A 56 9.10 15.92 16.86
C LEU A 56 10.57 15.99 17.31
N ILE A 57 11.50 15.61 16.44
CA ILE A 57 12.93 15.73 16.69
C ILE A 57 13.28 17.21 16.97
N LEU A 58 12.86 18.13 16.11
CA LEU A 58 13.13 19.57 16.27
C LEU A 58 12.54 20.13 17.57
N GLN A 59 11.30 19.76 17.92
CA GLN A 59 10.67 20.15 19.18
C GLN A 59 11.47 19.63 20.39
N SER A 60 11.93 18.37 20.34
CA SER A 60 12.72 17.78 21.41
C SER A 60 14.08 18.48 21.62
N TYR A 61 14.75 18.88 20.52
CA TYR A 61 16.01 19.64 20.57
C TYR A 61 15.79 21.03 21.17
N ARG A 62 14.74 21.76 20.77
CA ARG A 62 14.40 23.08 21.32
C ARG A 62 14.13 23.01 22.82
N LEU A 63 13.44 21.98 23.29
CA LEU A 63 13.19 21.76 24.72
C LEU A 63 14.48 21.46 25.49
N LYS A 64 15.39 20.64 24.94
CA LYS A 64 16.70 20.37 25.56
C LYS A 64 17.55 21.64 25.67
N GLN A 65 17.60 22.47 24.62
CA GLN A 65 18.35 23.73 24.62
C GLN A 65 17.79 24.75 25.63
N ARG A 66 16.46 24.84 25.77
CA ARG A 66 15.83 25.70 26.78
C ARG A 66 16.21 25.25 28.19
N LYS A 67 16.16 23.94 28.48
CA LYS A 67 16.56 23.41 29.80
C LYS A 67 18.03 23.66 30.14
N SER A 68 18.94 23.73 29.16
CA SER A 68 20.35 24.02 29.41
C SER A 68 20.66 25.52 29.62
N THR A 69 19.72 26.41 29.27
CA THR A 69 19.89 27.87 29.38
C THR A 69 19.15 28.48 30.58
N THR A 70 18.26 27.73 31.26
CA THR A 70 17.51 28.22 32.44
C THR A 70 18.28 28.19 33.76
N SER A 71 19.60 28.40 33.76
CA SER A 71 20.42 28.55 34.98
C SER A 71 20.61 30.02 35.43
N SER A 72 19.95 30.99 34.80
CA SER A 72 19.96 32.39 35.24
C SER A 72 18.55 32.89 35.61
N PRO A 73 18.34 33.42 36.83
CA PRO A 73 17.11 34.05 37.21
C PRO A 73 17.12 35.49 36.68
N SER A 74 16.45 35.77 35.56
CA SER A 74 16.10 37.15 35.21
C SER A 74 14.89 37.24 34.30
N SER A 75 13.92 37.98 34.83
CA SER A 75 13.00 38.86 34.11
C SER A 75 11.75 38.24 33.47
N LEU A 76 10.68 38.34 34.25
CA LEU A 76 9.32 38.71 33.85
C LEU A 76 9.29 39.51 32.54
N LEU A 77 8.94 38.86 31.44
CA LEU A 77 8.25 39.44 30.29
C LEU A 77 7.62 38.27 29.53
N THR A 78 6.30 38.26 29.49
CA THR A 78 5.43 37.24 28.89
C THR A 78 5.69 37.12 27.38
N SER A 79 6.67 36.30 27.01
CA SER A 79 6.75 35.72 25.67
C SER A 79 5.67 34.64 25.54
N PRO A 80 4.92 34.56 24.42
CA PRO A 80 3.93 33.51 24.25
C PRO A 80 4.65 32.17 24.36
N GLU A 81 4.26 31.35 25.34
CA GLU A 81 4.75 29.98 25.36
C GLU A 81 4.38 29.34 24.02
N PRO A 82 5.36 28.79 23.27
CA PRO A 82 5.00 28.00 22.11
C PRO A 82 4.13 26.85 22.63
N HIS A 83 2.91 26.73 22.11
CA HIS A 83 2.04 25.60 22.38
C HIS A 83 2.67 24.34 21.79
N TYR A 84 3.64 23.76 22.49
CA TYR A 84 4.22 22.49 22.13
C TYR A 84 3.14 21.43 22.31
N ARG A 85 2.90 20.63 21.26
CA ARG A 85 2.11 19.41 21.44
C ARG A 85 2.83 18.53 22.46
N PRO A 86 2.10 17.75 23.28
CA PRO A 86 2.77 16.79 24.14
C PRO A 86 3.57 15.81 23.27
N ILE A 87 4.90 15.88 23.35
CA ILE A 87 5.80 15.10 22.50
C ILE A 87 5.53 13.60 22.67
N ALA A 88 5.27 13.16 23.91
CA ALA A 88 4.99 11.77 24.22
C ALA A 88 3.72 11.25 23.53
N SER A 89 2.62 12.02 23.52
CA SER A 89 1.39 11.60 22.85
C SER A 89 1.54 11.60 21.32
N SER A 90 2.29 12.57 20.79
CA SER A 90 2.55 12.68 19.35
C SER A 90 3.46 11.55 18.85
N LEU A 91 4.51 11.21 19.60
CA LEU A 91 5.38 10.05 19.32
C LEU A 91 4.60 8.73 19.42
N HIS A 92 3.74 8.58 20.43
CA HIS A 92 2.91 7.40 20.57
C HIS A 92 1.96 7.21 19.38
N CYS A 93 1.31 8.29 18.92
CA CYS A 93 0.45 8.27 17.73
C CYS A 93 1.23 7.88 16.46
N LEU A 94 2.44 8.41 16.30
CA LEU A 94 3.32 8.09 15.19
C LEU A 94 3.69 6.60 15.18
N ILE A 95 4.13 6.05 16.31
CA ILE A 95 4.47 4.63 16.46
C ILE A 95 3.25 3.74 16.18
N GLN A 96 2.07 4.08 16.71
CA GLN A 96 0.84 3.33 16.44
C GLN A 96 0.49 3.33 14.95
N THR A 97 0.64 4.47 14.28
CA THR A 97 0.32 4.60 12.85
C THR A 97 1.32 3.82 11.99
N LEU A 98 2.61 3.88 12.30
CA LEU A 98 3.64 3.05 11.64
C LEU A 98 3.37 1.56 11.83
N ASN A 99 2.96 1.13 13.03
CA ASN A 99 2.60 -0.26 13.29
C ASN A 99 1.35 -0.69 12.49
N LEU A 100 0.33 0.15 12.38
CA LEU A 100 -0.84 -0.10 11.54
C LEU A 100 -0.44 -0.27 10.06
N LEU A 101 0.46 0.57 9.55
CA LEU A 101 0.96 0.45 8.18
C LEU A 101 1.74 -0.85 7.96
N LYS A 102 2.64 -1.19 8.90
CA LYS A 102 3.52 -2.37 8.82
C LYS A 102 2.77 -3.69 8.93
N TYR A 103 1.92 -3.82 9.95
CA TYR A 103 1.32 -5.11 10.31
C TYR A 103 -0.07 -5.32 9.72
N ASN A 104 -0.78 -4.25 9.37
CA ASN A 104 -2.16 -4.35 8.89
C ASN A 104 -2.27 -3.96 7.43
N TYR A 105 -1.96 -2.71 7.08
CA TYR A 105 -2.25 -2.16 5.75
C TYR A 105 -1.54 -2.93 4.62
N LEU A 106 -0.21 -3.08 4.74
CA LEU A 106 0.60 -3.80 3.76
C LEU A 106 0.21 -5.29 3.67
N PRO A 107 0.17 -6.08 4.77
CA PRO A 107 -0.19 -7.49 4.70
C PRO A 107 -1.62 -7.75 4.23
N PHE A 108 -2.59 -6.95 4.65
CA PHE A 108 -3.98 -7.12 4.23
C PHE A 108 -4.17 -6.78 2.76
N SER A 109 -3.49 -5.74 2.26
CA SER A 109 -3.51 -5.40 0.84
C SER A 109 -2.92 -6.52 -0.02
N LYS A 110 -1.74 -7.05 0.35
CA LYS A 110 -1.13 -8.22 -0.31
C LYS A 110 -2.08 -9.43 -0.31
N LEU A 111 -2.71 -9.72 0.84
CA LEU A 111 -3.62 -10.84 0.99
C LEU A 111 -4.90 -10.68 0.15
N ALA A 112 -5.48 -9.47 0.11
CA ALA A 112 -6.69 -9.18 -0.66
C ALA A 112 -6.44 -9.40 -2.16
N ILE A 113 -5.34 -8.85 -2.69
CA ILE A 113 -4.93 -9.03 -4.09
C ILE A 113 -4.76 -10.52 -4.42
N LYS A 114 -4.07 -11.27 -3.56
CA LYS A 114 -3.90 -12.73 -3.73
C LYS A 114 -5.24 -13.47 -3.75
N LYS A 115 -6.19 -13.08 -2.90
CA LYS A 115 -7.54 -13.66 -2.88
C LYS A 115 -8.35 -13.30 -4.12
N ILE A 116 -8.21 -12.08 -4.64
CA ILE A 116 -8.86 -11.63 -5.88
C ILE A 116 -8.39 -12.48 -7.05
N PHE A 117 -7.08 -12.64 -7.23
CA PHE A 117 -6.54 -13.48 -8.31
C PHE A 117 -6.95 -14.94 -8.16
N LYS A 118 -6.90 -15.51 -6.95
CA LYS A 118 -7.38 -16.88 -6.72
C LYS A 118 -8.87 -17.06 -7.04
N LYS A 119 -9.70 -16.06 -6.73
CA LYS A 119 -11.14 -16.10 -7.04
C LYS A 119 -11.36 -15.97 -8.54
N HIS A 120 -10.63 -15.08 -9.20
CA HIS A 120 -10.65 -14.92 -10.65
C HIS A 120 -10.28 -16.22 -11.35
N ASP A 121 -9.15 -16.85 -11.00
CA ASP A 121 -8.73 -18.13 -11.58
C ASP A 121 -9.76 -19.24 -11.38
N LYS A 122 -10.47 -19.26 -10.25
CA LYS A 122 -11.55 -20.26 -10.00
C LYS A 122 -12.75 -20.06 -10.93
N ILE A 123 -13.05 -18.82 -11.32
CA ILE A 123 -14.19 -18.48 -12.19
C ILE A 123 -13.79 -18.68 -13.66
N VAL A 124 -12.61 -18.19 -14.04
CA VAL A 124 -12.15 -18.11 -15.43
C VAL A 124 -11.41 -19.35 -15.88
N GLY A 125 -10.73 -20.08 -14.98
CA GLY A 125 -10.00 -21.31 -15.29
C GLY A 125 -10.84 -22.48 -15.82
N ALA A 126 -12.17 -22.32 -15.89
CA ALA A 126 -13.09 -23.21 -16.61
C ALA A 126 -13.24 -22.87 -18.11
N VAL A 127 -12.67 -21.76 -18.57
CA VAL A 127 -12.79 -21.21 -19.94
C VAL A 127 -11.40 -21.23 -20.58
N ALA A 128 -11.28 -21.70 -21.82
CA ALA A 128 -10.00 -21.74 -22.53
C ALA A 128 -9.50 -20.31 -22.82
N VAL A 129 -8.39 -19.93 -22.19
CA VAL A 129 -7.78 -18.59 -22.30
C VAL A 129 -6.73 -18.57 -23.43
N ASN A 130 -6.74 -17.52 -24.24
CA ASN A 130 -5.77 -17.27 -25.32
C ASN A 130 -4.34 -17.05 -24.74
N GLN A 131 -3.29 -17.46 -25.45
CA GLN A 131 -1.88 -17.34 -25.02
C GLN A 131 -1.46 -15.88 -24.73
N GLU A 132 -1.96 -14.91 -25.50
CA GLU A 132 -1.69 -13.48 -25.26
C GLU A 132 -2.30 -12.97 -23.94
N MET A 133 -3.44 -13.54 -23.54
CA MET A 133 -4.10 -13.20 -22.28
C MET A 133 -3.38 -13.76 -21.07
N GLU A 134 -2.85 -14.98 -21.18
CA GLU A 134 -1.99 -15.56 -20.13
C GLU A 134 -0.73 -14.71 -19.95
N ALA A 135 -0.09 -14.23 -21.03
CA ALA A 135 1.06 -13.33 -20.92
C ALA A 135 0.73 -12.00 -20.19
N LEU A 136 -0.41 -11.36 -20.51
CA LEU A 136 -0.86 -10.14 -19.83
C LEU A 136 -1.15 -10.38 -18.35
N LYS A 137 -1.83 -11.50 -18.04
CA LYS A 137 -2.12 -11.94 -16.67
C LYS A 137 -0.82 -12.15 -15.88
N TYR A 138 0.15 -12.87 -16.45
CA TYR A 138 1.45 -13.10 -15.82
C TYR A 138 2.19 -11.79 -15.56
N ASP A 139 2.26 -10.87 -16.53
CA ASP A 139 2.95 -9.60 -16.36
C ASP A 139 2.27 -8.69 -15.31
N VAL A 140 0.94 -8.62 -15.31
CA VAL A 140 0.17 -7.86 -14.33
C VAL A 140 0.34 -8.44 -12.93
N ILE A 141 0.17 -9.76 -12.78
CA ILE A 141 0.32 -10.43 -11.48
C ILE A 141 1.76 -10.28 -10.98
N ASP A 142 2.77 -10.50 -11.83
CA ASP A 142 4.17 -10.38 -11.42
C ASP A 142 4.54 -8.95 -11.05
N THR A 143 4.08 -7.97 -11.82
CA THR A 143 4.27 -6.55 -11.51
C THR A 143 3.62 -6.19 -10.18
N ILE A 144 2.35 -6.54 -10.02
CA ILE A 144 1.56 -6.24 -8.82
C ILE A 144 2.08 -6.97 -7.60
N THR A 145 2.56 -8.20 -7.70
CA THR A 145 2.92 -9.00 -6.53
C THR A 145 4.40 -8.93 -6.15
N LYS A 146 5.29 -8.58 -7.10
CA LYS A 146 6.74 -8.63 -6.87
C LYS A 146 7.48 -7.35 -7.21
N LYS A 147 7.14 -6.67 -8.31
CA LYS A 147 7.96 -5.56 -8.83
C LYS A 147 7.60 -4.20 -8.27
N LYS A 148 6.42 -4.06 -7.67
CA LYS A 148 5.99 -2.81 -7.05
C LYS A 148 6.89 -2.44 -5.88
N ALA A 149 7.59 -1.31 -6.01
CA ALA A 149 8.54 -0.78 -5.03
C ALA A 149 7.89 -0.62 -3.65
N PHE A 150 6.60 -0.28 -3.62
CA PHE A 150 5.73 -0.31 -2.45
C PHE A 150 5.95 -1.50 -1.51
N TRP A 151 6.03 -2.72 -2.04
CA TRP A 151 6.09 -3.93 -1.20
C TRP A 151 7.43 -4.18 -0.53
N VAL A 152 8.51 -3.67 -1.11
CA VAL A 152 9.89 -3.92 -0.67
C VAL A 152 10.48 -2.68 0.00
N LYS A 153 10.33 -1.51 -0.63
CA LYS A 153 10.80 -0.23 -0.08
C LYS A 153 9.91 0.24 1.07
N GLY A 154 8.60 0.01 1.01
CA GLY A 154 7.69 0.42 2.07
C GLY A 154 7.99 -0.28 3.39
N GLU A 155 8.08 -1.62 3.39
CA GLU A 155 8.43 -2.40 4.57
C GLU A 155 9.76 -1.94 5.20
N LYS A 156 10.76 -1.64 4.36
CA LYS A 156 12.06 -1.11 4.80
C LYS A 156 11.92 0.29 5.41
N SER A 157 11.25 1.23 4.73
CA SER A 157 11.10 2.61 5.20
C SER A 157 10.30 2.72 6.50
N VAL A 158 9.26 1.90 6.68
CA VAL A 158 8.54 1.83 7.98
C VAL A 158 9.42 1.23 9.06
N GLY A 159 10.18 0.19 8.75
CA GLY A 159 11.11 -0.43 9.69
C GLY A 159 12.19 0.55 10.17
N GLU A 160 12.76 1.34 9.26
CA GLU A 160 13.74 2.39 9.57
C GLU A 160 13.14 3.46 10.49
N LEU A 161 11.96 3.99 10.15
CA LEU A 161 11.28 5.00 10.98
C LEU A 161 10.85 4.47 12.35
N LEU A 162 10.44 3.20 12.46
CA LEU A 162 10.13 2.57 13.75
C LEU A 162 11.40 2.44 14.61
N ASN A 163 12.51 1.98 14.04
CA ASN A 163 13.77 1.86 14.76
C ASN A 163 14.33 3.22 15.23
N GLU A 164 14.06 4.29 14.49
CA GLU A 164 14.46 5.65 14.89
C GLU A 164 13.53 6.23 15.98
N ALA A 165 12.30 5.74 16.09
CA ALA A 165 11.29 6.22 17.04
C ALA A 165 11.27 5.47 18.39
N GLU A 166 11.84 4.26 18.46
CA GLU A 166 12.03 3.45 19.67
C GLU A 166 13.28 3.86 20.47
#